data_AF-A0A833UMY4-F1
#
_entry.id   AF-A0A833UMY4-F1
#
_cell.length_a   1.000
_cell.length_b   1.000
_cell.length_c   1.000
_cell.angle_alpha   90.00
_cell.angle_beta   90.00
_cell.angle_gamma   90.00
#
_symmetry.space_group_name_H-M   'P 1'
#
loop_
_entity.id
_entity.type
_entity.pdbx_description
1 polymer ?
#
loop_
_entity_poly.entity_id
_entity_poly.type
_entity_poly.pdbx_seq_one_letter_code
_entity_poly.pdbx_strand_id
1 'polypeptide(L)'
;MGLLSSLTGSGAAKAAKQAASLQANAANQAGGLLSGAYNTAGKTQSDAALKGSGILSQGYLDSNSNLQQGYDTANATLNSGLANAGAYQNPYLNLGTQATGLLSKGISDGSLTRGFGASDFNADPGYAFRKQQGMDGIQSSAAASGGLLSGATLKALNNYNSDLASQEYQNAYNRYSNDQANAFNRLATTAGMGQSAANNMSNMTYNNASNVANNQTSLSQLISQGLLGSAQANASGVLGSADALANAGVNSATAQANGLLGAANANASGIVGAANARSQGLGNLLNLAGGAAGAFMGSPMGAGILSKFLGGGGSNSNLMAQDFSSPVRRTNTYAG
;
A
#
# COMPACT_ATOMS: atom_id res chain seq x y z
N MET A 1 -30.55 -82.33 -37.11
CA MET A 1 -30.88 -80.91 -36.78
C MET A 1 -29.81 -80.18 -35.92
N GLY A 2 -28.73 -80.82 -35.40
CA GLY A 2 -27.82 -80.16 -34.44
C GLY A 2 -26.56 -79.45 -34.97
N LEU A 3 -26.09 -79.76 -36.18
CA LEU A 3 -24.79 -79.25 -36.70
C LEU A 3 -24.86 -77.88 -37.41
N LEU A 4 -26.06 -77.41 -37.77
CA LEU A 4 -26.25 -76.18 -38.57
C LEU A 4 -26.73 -74.98 -37.73
N SER A 5 -27.25 -75.22 -36.53
CA SER A 5 -27.56 -74.16 -35.53
C SER A 5 -26.30 -73.56 -34.91
N SER A 6 -25.17 -74.29 -34.90
CA SER A 6 -23.88 -73.80 -34.38
C SER A 6 -23.17 -72.83 -35.32
N LEU A 7 -23.42 -72.91 -36.64
CA LEU A 7 -22.81 -72.04 -37.65
C LEU A 7 -23.38 -70.61 -37.60
N THR A 8 -24.69 -70.46 -37.44
CA THR A 8 -25.36 -69.14 -37.30
C THR A 8 -25.02 -68.46 -35.97
N GLY A 9 -24.94 -69.22 -34.86
CA GLY A 9 -24.52 -68.70 -33.56
C GLY A 9 -23.06 -68.26 -33.50
N SER A 10 -22.16 -68.94 -34.22
CA SER A 10 -20.73 -68.64 -34.20
C SER A 10 -20.36 -67.30 -34.86
N GLY A 11 -21.11 -66.87 -35.89
CA GLY A 11 -20.90 -65.59 -36.58
C GLY A 11 -21.35 -64.39 -35.77
N ALA A 12 -22.54 -64.49 -35.14
CA ALA A 12 -23.06 -63.45 -34.25
C ALA A 12 -22.17 -63.27 -33.00
N ALA A 13 -21.69 -64.36 -32.40
CA ALA A 13 -20.79 -64.30 -31.26
C ALA A 13 -19.43 -63.65 -31.59
N LYS A 14 -18.88 -63.90 -32.78
CA LYS A 14 -17.64 -63.25 -33.25
C LYS A 14 -17.84 -61.76 -33.49
N ALA A 15 -18.94 -61.37 -34.12
CA ALA A 15 -19.29 -59.96 -34.35
C ALA A 15 -19.50 -59.20 -33.04
N ALA A 16 -20.17 -59.81 -32.05
CA ALA A 16 -20.33 -59.24 -30.72
C ALA A 16 -19.00 -59.05 -29.98
N LYS A 17 -18.08 -60.02 -30.07
CA LYS A 17 -16.71 -59.87 -29.51
C LYS A 17 -15.93 -58.75 -30.19
N GLN A 18 -16.02 -58.64 -31.52
CA GLN A 18 -15.36 -57.57 -32.27
C GLN A 18 -15.93 -56.19 -31.90
N ALA A 19 -17.24 -56.05 -31.82
CA ALA A 19 -17.93 -54.84 -31.37
C ALA A 19 -17.53 -54.43 -29.94
N ALA A 20 -17.50 -55.39 -29.01
CA ALA A 20 -17.06 -55.15 -27.64
C ALA A 20 -15.59 -54.71 -27.56
N SER A 21 -14.70 -55.31 -28.36
CA SER A 21 -13.28 -54.90 -28.41
C SER A 21 -13.11 -53.47 -28.95
N LEU A 22 -13.92 -53.07 -29.93
CA LEU A 22 -13.90 -51.71 -30.48
C LEU A 22 -14.34 -50.67 -29.46
N GLN A 23 -15.44 -50.96 -28.75
CA GLN A 23 -15.95 -50.10 -27.68
C GLN A 23 -14.95 -49.99 -26.52
N ALA A 24 -14.32 -51.11 -26.12
CA ALA A 24 -13.29 -51.11 -25.07
C ALA A 24 -12.05 -50.29 -25.46
N ASN A 25 -11.57 -50.43 -26.70
CA ASN A 25 -10.43 -49.65 -27.20
C ASN A 25 -10.75 -48.15 -27.28
N ALA A 26 -11.97 -47.79 -27.67
CA ALA A 26 -12.43 -46.40 -27.67
C ALA A 26 -12.56 -45.85 -26.24
N ALA A 27 -13.09 -46.62 -25.30
CA ALA A 27 -13.16 -46.21 -23.89
C ALA A 27 -11.78 -45.96 -23.28
N ASN A 28 -10.78 -46.81 -23.59
CA ASN A 28 -9.40 -46.61 -23.13
C ASN A 28 -8.77 -45.34 -23.72
N GLN A 29 -8.96 -45.09 -25.02
CA GLN A 29 -8.48 -43.89 -25.69
C GLN A 29 -9.17 -42.61 -25.17
N ALA A 30 -10.49 -42.65 -24.98
CA ALA A 30 -11.26 -41.56 -24.38
C ALA A 30 -10.80 -41.27 -22.94
N GLY A 31 -10.54 -42.32 -22.14
CA GLY A 31 -9.99 -42.20 -20.80
C GLY A 31 -8.60 -41.57 -20.79
N GLY A 32 -7.73 -41.95 -21.74
CA GLY A 32 -6.41 -41.35 -21.91
C GLY A 32 -6.46 -39.86 -22.28
N LEU A 33 -7.35 -39.47 -23.18
CA LEU A 33 -7.57 -38.07 -23.56
C LEU A 33 -8.02 -37.22 -22.37
N LEU A 34 -9.02 -37.70 -21.63
CA LEU A 34 -9.54 -37.02 -20.44
C LEU A 34 -8.45 -36.93 -19.36
N SER A 35 -7.75 -38.02 -19.08
CA SER A 35 -6.65 -38.04 -18.10
C SER A 35 -5.55 -37.03 -18.46
N GLY A 36 -5.14 -36.97 -19.74
CA GLY A 36 -4.17 -35.99 -20.21
C GLY A 36 -4.66 -34.55 -20.06
N ALA A 37 -5.94 -34.29 -20.35
CA ALA A 37 -6.54 -32.98 -20.22
C ALA A 37 -6.62 -32.53 -18.75
N TYR A 38 -7.02 -33.40 -17.82
CA TYR A 38 -7.03 -33.09 -16.39
C TYR A 38 -5.62 -32.85 -15.84
N ASN A 39 -4.62 -33.62 -16.27
CA ASN A 39 -3.22 -33.38 -15.89
C ASN A 39 -2.71 -32.03 -16.40
N THR A 40 -3.07 -31.66 -17.63
CA THR A 40 -2.69 -30.37 -18.22
C THR A 40 -3.39 -29.22 -17.51
N ALA A 41 -4.69 -29.34 -17.24
CA ALA A 41 -5.46 -28.39 -16.45
C ALA A 41 -4.85 -28.16 -15.06
N GLY A 42 -4.50 -29.24 -14.35
CA GLY A 42 -3.87 -29.15 -13.04
C GLY A 42 -2.51 -28.44 -13.07
N LYS A 43 -1.69 -28.68 -14.09
CA LYS A 43 -0.42 -27.95 -14.30
C LYS A 43 -0.67 -26.46 -14.55
N THR A 44 -1.59 -26.12 -15.47
CA THR A 44 -1.95 -24.73 -15.78
C THR A 44 -2.41 -23.98 -14.53
N GLN A 45 -3.26 -24.59 -13.71
CA GLN A 45 -3.72 -24.00 -12.45
C GLN A 45 -2.60 -23.85 -11.42
N SER A 46 -1.74 -24.86 -11.29
CA SER A 46 -0.56 -24.81 -10.41
C SER A 46 0.41 -23.69 -10.79
N ASP A 47 0.75 -23.58 -12.07
CA ASP A 47 1.66 -22.55 -12.57
C ASP A 47 1.08 -21.14 -12.38
N ALA A 48 -0.23 -21.00 -12.58
CA ALA A 48 -0.95 -19.75 -12.33
C ALA A 48 -0.99 -19.39 -10.84
N ALA A 49 -1.14 -20.36 -9.94
CA ALA A 49 -1.07 -20.15 -8.50
C ALA A 49 0.33 -19.70 -8.05
N LEU A 50 1.38 -20.32 -8.57
CA LEU A 50 2.76 -19.89 -8.32
C LEU A 50 3.01 -18.47 -8.83
N LYS A 51 2.58 -18.17 -10.05
CA LYS A 51 2.70 -16.83 -10.63
C LYS A 51 1.90 -15.78 -9.86
N GLY A 52 0.67 -16.11 -9.46
CA GLY A 52 -0.18 -15.24 -8.64
C GLY A 52 0.45 -14.95 -7.27
N SER A 53 0.99 -15.96 -6.60
CA SER A 53 1.73 -15.80 -5.34
C SER A 53 2.96 -14.91 -5.51
N GLY A 54 3.73 -15.08 -6.60
CA GLY A 54 4.86 -14.23 -6.92
C GLY A 54 4.47 -12.77 -7.14
N ILE A 55 3.37 -12.50 -7.84
CA ILE A 55 2.83 -11.14 -8.04
C ILE A 55 2.46 -10.51 -6.69
N LEU A 56 1.79 -11.26 -5.81
CA LEU A 56 1.43 -10.77 -4.47
C LEU A 56 2.66 -10.45 -3.62
N SER A 57 3.64 -11.35 -3.61
CA SER A 57 4.88 -11.17 -2.87
C SER A 57 5.66 -9.95 -3.37
N GLN A 58 5.80 -9.79 -4.68
CA GLN A 58 6.47 -8.62 -5.25
C GLN A 58 5.70 -7.33 -4.95
N GLY A 59 4.37 -7.34 -5.09
CA GLY A 59 3.53 -6.20 -4.74
C GLY A 59 3.67 -5.75 -3.29
N TYR A 60 3.85 -6.70 -2.36
CA TYR A 60 4.11 -6.39 -0.95
C TYR A 60 5.46 -5.68 -0.76
N LEU A 61 6.52 -6.19 -1.40
CA LEU A 61 7.85 -5.59 -1.34
C LEU A 61 7.87 -4.18 -1.93
N ASP A 62 7.28 -4.00 -3.11
CA ASP A 62 7.20 -2.72 -3.79
C ASP A 62 6.39 -1.70 -2.97
N SER A 63 5.24 -2.13 -2.41
CA SER A 63 4.42 -1.26 -1.56
C SER A 63 5.19 -0.80 -0.32
N ASN A 64 5.84 -1.71 0.39
CA ASN A 64 6.63 -1.38 1.57
C ASN A 64 7.79 -0.43 1.22
N SER A 65 8.49 -0.67 0.11
CA SER A 65 9.57 0.19 -0.36
C SER A 65 9.07 1.61 -0.67
N ASN A 66 7.96 1.72 -1.41
CA ASN A 66 7.38 3.02 -1.77
C ASN A 66 6.87 3.79 -0.55
N LEU A 67 6.24 3.10 0.40
CA LEU A 67 5.81 3.70 1.67
C LEU A 67 7.01 4.21 2.46
N GLN A 68 8.03 3.37 2.67
CA GLN A 68 9.24 3.76 3.39
C GLN A 68 9.89 4.99 2.75
N GLN A 69 10.09 4.98 1.43
CA GLN A 69 10.68 6.11 0.70
C GLN A 69 9.86 7.40 0.84
N GLY A 70 8.53 7.31 0.76
CA GLY A 70 7.64 8.46 0.93
C GLY A 70 7.75 9.07 2.32
N TYR A 71 7.76 8.24 3.36
CA TYR A 71 7.92 8.69 4.74
C TYR A 71 9.33 9.22 5.04
N ASP A 72 10.37 8.62 4.48
CA ASP A 72 11.75 9.12 4.58
C ASP A 72 11.85 10.52 3.96
N THR A 73 11.23 10.73 2.80
CA THR A 73 11.17 12.04 2.13
C THR A 73 10.41 13.07 2.96
N ALA A 74 9.28 12.67 3.56
CA ALA A 74 8.50 13.54 4.44
C ALA A 74 9.30 13.95 5.69
N ASN A 75 9.96 12.98 6.33
CA ASN A 75 10.79 13.23 7.52
C ASN A 75 12.03 14.08 7.17
N ALA A 76 12.64 13.87 6.01
CA ALA A 76 13.72 14.72 5.52
C ALA A 76 13.25 16.17 5.33
N THR A 77 12.07 16.36 4.74
CA THR A 77 11.46 17.69 4.55
C THR A 77 11.20 18.38 5.90
N LEU A 78 10.66 17.64 6.88
CA LEU A 78 10.47 18.13 8.24
C LEU A 78 11.81 18.56 8.87
N ASN A 79 12.83 17.72 8.80
CA ASN A 79 14.15 18.01 9.37
C ASN A 79 14.83 19.21 8.69
N SER A 80 14.76 19.31 7.36
CA SER A 80 15.28 20.45 6.61
C SER A 80 14.53 21.74 6.96
N GLY A 81 13.21 21.68 7.11
CA GLY A 81 12.41 22.80 7.57
C GLY A 81 12.82 23.30 8.96
N LEU A 82 13.03 22.37 9.89
CA LEU A 82 13.54 22.70 11.24
C LEU A 82 14.94 23.32 11.18
N ALA A 83 15.85 22.78 10.36
CA ALA A 83 17.20 23.32 10.20
C ALA A 83 17.18 24.75 9.65
N ASN A 84 16.32 25.03 8.66
CA ASN A 84 16.13 26.37 8.12
C ASN A 84 15.56 27.34 9.18
N ALA A 85 14.57 26.90 9.96
CA ALA A 85 14.06 27.67 11.10
C ALA A 85 15.17 27.93 12.15
N GLY A 86 16.02 26.94 12.38
CA GLY A 86 17.29 27.00 13.10
C GLY A 86 18.15 28.19 12.67
N ALA A 87 18.43 28.26 11.37
CA ALA A 87 19.29 29.27 10.79
C ALA A 87 18.75 30.70 11.02
N TYR A 88 17.44 30.93 10.96
CA TYR A 88 16.85 32.23 11.24
C TYR A 88 16.95 32.65 12.72
N GLN A 89 16.94 31.70 13.65
CA GLN A 89 17.05 31.96 15.09
C GLN A 89 18.52 32.09 15.56
N ASN A 90 19.47 31.50 14.83
CA ASN A 90 20.89 31.49 15.21
C ASN A 90 21.50 32.86 15.53
N PRO A 91 21.21 33.95 14.79
CA PRO A 91 21.74 35.28 15.14
C PRO A 91 21.28 35.74 16.52
N TYR A 92 20.01 35.53 16.87
CA TYR A 92 19.45 35.91 18.16
C TYR A 92 19.98 35.05 19.30
N LEU A 93 20.15 33.74 19.05
CA LEU A 93 20.77 32.82 20.00
C LEU A 93 22.22 33.20 20.30
N ASN A 94 23.03 33.44 19.26
CA ASN A 94 24.43 33.84 19.41
C ASN A 94 24.55 35.19 20.13
N LEU A 95 23.72 36.16 19.74
CA LEU A 95 23.73 37.48 20.36
C LEU A 95 23.31 37.41 21.84
N GLY A 96 22.28 36.63 22.17
CA GLY A 96 21.86 36.41 23.55
C GLY A 96 22.89 35.66 24.38
N THR A 97 23.59 34.69 23.79
CA THR A 97 24.69 33.97 24.45
C THR A 97 25.85 34.91 24.77
N GLN A 98 26.24 35.78 23.82
CA GLN A 98 27.24 36.81 24.06
C GLN A 98 26.80 37.79 25.15
N ALA A 99 25.56 38.29 25.09
CA ALA A 99 25.03 39.20 26.09
C ALA A 99 25.00 38.57 27.49
N THR A 100 24.62 37.31 27.59
CA THR A 100 24.63 36.54 28.84
C THR A 100 26.06 36.37 29.37
N GLY A 101 27.02 36.10 28.49
CA GLY A 101 28.44 36.02 28.85
C GLY A 101 29.00 37.34 29.37
N LEU A 102 28.67 38.46 28.72
CA LEU A 102 29.04 39.80 29.18
C LEU A 102 28.37 40.18 30.50
N LEU A 103 27.10 39.82 30.68
CA LEU A 103 26.36 40.00 31.93
C LEU A 103 27.03 39.21 33.07
N SER A 104 27.32 37.93 32.83
CA SER A 104 28.00 37.06 33.79
C SER A 104 29.39 37.58 34.17
N LYS A 105 30.18 37.98 33.17
CA LYS A 105 31.50 38.60 33.38
C LYS A 105 31.36 39.88 34.21
N GLY A 106 30.45 40.77 33.84
CA GLY A 106 30.28 42.06 34.50
C GLY A 106 29.79 41.97 35.94
N ILE A 107 28.99 40.94 36.25
CA ILE A 107 28.60 40.62 37.63
C ILE A 107 29.81 40.07 38.41
N SER A 108 30.58 39.18 37.79
CA SER A 108 31.69 38.48 38.45
C SER A 108 32.91 39.38 38.71
N ASP A 109 33.26 40.24 37.75
CA ASP A 109 34.38 41.18 37.86
C ASP A 109 33.99 42.53 38.51
N GLY A 110 32.71 42.67 38.88
CA GLY A 110 32.17 43.86 39.52
C GLY A 110 31.98 45.05 38.58
N SER A 111 32.31 44.94 37.28
CA SER A 111 32.17 46.08 36.36
C SER A 111 30.74 46.54 36.17
N LEU A 112 29.73 45.66 36.38
CA LEU A 112 28.31 45.99 36.33
C LEU A 112 27.66 46.22 37.71
N THR A 113 28.37 45.94 38.80
CA THR A 113 27.79 45.94 40.16
C THR A 113 28.54 46.82 41.16
N ARG A 114 29.72 47.35 40.79
CA ARG A 114 30.50 48.23 41.67
C ARG A 114 29.80 49.56 41.90
N GLY A 115 30.06 50.16 43.06
CA GLY A 115 29.63 51.51 43.38
C GLY A 115 30.47 52.58 42.67
N PHE A 116 29.95 53.81 42.69
CA PHE A 116 30.67 55.01 42.27
C PHE A 116 31.85 55.27 43.21
N GLY A 117 33.03 55.55 42.64
CA GLY A 117 34.26 55.81 43.39
C GLY A 117 34.97 57.10 42.96
N ALA A 118 36.00 57.47 43.71
CA ALA A 118 36.80 58.66 43.44
C ALA A 118 37.45 58.66 42.04
N SER A 119 37.77 57.48 41.50
CA SER A 119 38.28 57.34 40.13
C SER A 119 37.27 57.77 39.07
N ASP A 120 35.97 57.48 39.28
CA ASP A 120 34.90 57.84 38.36
C ASP A 120 34.64 59.35 38.36
N PHE A 121 34.72 59.97 39.55
CA PHE A 121 34.63 61.43 39.68
C PHE A 121 35.79 62.14 38.98
N ASN A 122 37.02 61.66 39.13
CA ASN A 122 38.18 62.25 38.46
C ASN A 122 38.19 62.01 36.94
N ALA A 123 37.54 60.94 36.49
CA ALA A 123 37.40 60.64 35.06
C ALA A 123 36.36 61.52 34.35
N ASP A 124 35.59 62.34 35.08
CA ASP A 124 34.55 63.20 34.51
C ASP A 124 35.17 64.41 33.77
N PRO A 125 35.16 64.44 32.42
CA PRO A 125 35.79 65.52 31.67
C PRO A 125 35.07 66.87 31.88
N GLY A 126 33.78 66.82 32.27
CA GLY A 126 32.97 68.00 32.54
C GLY A 126 33.40 68.73 33.81
N TYR A 127 33.87 68.01 34.84
CA TYR A 127 34.40 68.62 36.06
C TYR A 127 35.65 69.44 35.78
N ALA A 128 36.62 68.86 35.06
CA ALA A 128 37.87 69.53 34.72
C ALA A 128 37.62 70.79 33.89
N PHE A 129 36.75 70.71 32.88
CA PHE A 129 36.37 71.84 32.05
C PHE A 129 35.69 72.96 32.85
N ARG A 130 34.68 72.62 33.65
CA ARG A 130 33.94 73.61 34.46
C ARG A 130 34.84 74.29 35.49
N LYS A 131 35.71 73.51 36.14
CA LYS A 131 36.69 74.03 37.11
C LYS A 131 37.64 75.04 36.48
N GLN A 132 38.24 74.69 35.34
CA GLN A 132 39.15 75.59 34.62
C GLN A 132 38.45 76.90 34.23
N GLN A 133 37.30 76.81 33.57
CA GLN A 133 36.52 77.98 33.13
C GLN A 133 36.11 78.90 34.28
N GLY A 134 35.67 78.33 35.41
CA GLY A 134 35.29 79.14 36.57
C GLY A 134 36.47 79.82 37.26
N MET A 135 37.61 79.14 37.38
CA MET A 135 38.82 79.76 37.92
C MET A 135 39.32 80.89 37.03
N ASP A 136 39.38 80.67 35.71
CA ASP A 136 39.83 81.68 34.74
C ASP A 136 38.91 82.92 34.78
N GLY A 137 37.60 82.73 34.94
CA GLY A 137 36.62 83.82 35.11
C GLY A 137 36.81 84.63 36.39
N ILE A 138 36.97 83.96 37.55
CA ILE A 138 37.20 84.63 38.85
C ILE A 138 38.53 85.39 38.83
N GLN A 139 39.59 84.77 38.30
CA GLN A 139 40.91 85.38 38.19
C GLN A 139 40.91 86.57 37.23
N SER A 140 40.24 86.47 36.08
CA SER A 140 40.12 87.59 35.13
C SER A 140 39.39 88.78 35.76
N SER A 141 38.31 88.54 36.51
CA SER A 141 37.57 89.58 37.22
C SER A 141 38.41 90.23 38.33
N ALA A 142 39.15 89.42 39.10
CA ALA A 142 40.03 89.90 40.17
C ALA A 142 41.27 90.66 39.62
N ALA A 143 41.81 90.26 38.47
CA ALA A 143 42.91 90.95 37.80
C ALA A 143 42.46 92.33 37.28
N ALA A 144 41.27 92.42 36.67
CA ALA A 144 40.70 93.68 36.20
C ALA A 144 40.42 94.69 37.33
N SER A 145 40.17 94.19 38.55
CA SER A 145 39.88 95.00 39.75
C SER A 145 41.08 95.19 40.69
N GLY A 146 42.28 94.70 40.31
CA GLY A 146 43.52 94.87 41.09
C GLY A 146 43.61 94.00 42.36
N GLY A 147 42.72 93.02 42.52
CA GLY A 147 42.57 92.20 43.73
C GLY A 147 43.05 90.76 43.60
N LEU A 148 43.79 90.39 42.55
CA LEU A 148 44.10 88.99 42.17
C LEU A 148 44.69 88.12 43.31
N LEU A 149 45.44 88.71 44.23
CA LEU A 149 46.04 88.02 45.39
C LEU A 149 45.36 88.35 46.73
N SER A 150 44.21 89.02 46.70
CA SER A 150 43.49 89.40 47.90
C SER A 150 42.90 88.18 48.62
N GLY A 151 42.76 88.25 49.94
CA GLY A 151 42.07 87.23 50.73
C GLY A 151 40.62 87.02 50.27
N ALA A 152 39.98 88.05 49.69
CA ALA A 152 38.65 87.95 49.11
C ALA A 152 38.64 87.06 47.86
N THR A 153 39.62 87.20 46.96
CA THR A 153 39.75 86.35 45.76
C THR A 153 40.10 84.92 46.11
N LEU A 154 41.01 84.70 47.07
CA LEU A 154 41.33 83.34 47.56
C LEU A 154 40.10 82.68 48.21
N LYS A 155 39.31 83.43 48.98
CA LYS A 155 38.05 82.94 49.55
C LYS A 155 37.02 82.63 48.46
N ALA A 156 36.90 83.46 47.43
CA ALA A 156 36.00 83.21 46.30
C ALA A 156 36.39 81.97 45.51
N LEU A 157 37.69 81.77 45.23
CA LEU A 157 38.20 80.56 44.57
C LEU A 157 37.99 79.30 45.43
N ASN A 158 38.23 79.38 46.74
CA ASN A 158 37.99 78.25 47.65
C ASN A 158 36.51 77.89 47.76
N ASN A 159 35.62 78.88 47.89
CA ASN A 159 34.18 78.67 47.91
C ASN A 159 33.72 78.05 46.57
N TYR A 160 34.13 78.62 45.43
CA TYR A 160 33.80 78.10 44.11
C TYR A 160 34.26 76.65 43.92
N ASN A 161 35.50 76.33 44.28
CA ASN A 161 36.01 74.96 44.15
C ASN A 161 35.25 73.96 45.03
N SER A 162 34.86 74.36 46.25
CA SER A 162 34.11 73.51 47.19
C SER A 162 32.66 73.28 46.74
N ASP A 163 32.00 74.33 46.27
CA ASP A 163 30.63 74.29 45.76
C ASP A 163 30.55 73.51 44.43
N LEU A 164 31.50 73.74 43.53
CA LEU A 164 31.61 73.02 42.26
C LEU A 164 31.86 71.53 42.50
N ALA A 165 32.77 71.17 43.41
CA ALA A 165 33.05 69.77 43.71
C ALA A 165 31.80 69.02 44.21
N SER A 166 31.01 69.63 45.09
CA SER A 166 29.78 69.03 45.63
C SER A 166 28.70 68.84 44.55
N GLN A 167 28.48 69.86 43.71
CA GLN A 167 27.52 69.77 42.60
C GLN A 167 27.94 68.75 41.55
N GLU A 168 29.21 68.76 41.17
CA GLU A 168 29.73 67.85 40.16
C GLU A 168 29.82 66.42 40.65
N TYR A 169 30.05 66.18 41.94
CA TYR A 169 30.02 64.84 42.50
C TYR A 169 28.64 64.21 42.35
N GLN A 170 27.58 64.96 42.68
CA GLN A 170 26.21 64.49 42.50
C GLN A 170 25.89 64.25 41.01
N ASN A 171 26.33 65.14 40.12
CA ASN A 171 26.12 65.01 38.69
C ASN A 171 26.86 63.78 38.10
N ALA A 172 28.11 63.57 38.52
CA ALA A 172 28.93 62.43 38.10
C ALA A 172 28.36 61.11 38.62
N TYR A 173 27.89 61.08 39.87
CA TYR A 173 27.19 59.93 40.44
C TYR A 173 25.93 59.58 39.65
N ASN A 174 25.08 60.58 39.34
CA ASN A 174 23.86 60.38 38.56
C ASN A 174 24.17 59.85 37.16
N ARG A 175 25.19 60.38 36.48
CA ARG A 175 25.67 59.87 35.18
C ARG A 175 26.13 58.42 35.29
N TYR A 176 27.03 58.13 36.24
CA TYR A 176 27.57 56.80 36.46
C TYR A 176 26.46 55.76 36.72
N SER A 177 25.53 56.09 37.62
CA SER A 177 24.40 55.21 37.95
C SER A 177 23.50 54.95 36.74
N ASN A 178 23.22 55.99 35.94
CA ASN A 178 22.44 55.86 34.71
C ASN A 178 23.18 55.01 33.66
N ASP A 179 24.47 55.21 33.48
CA ASP A 179 25.28 54.45 32.51
C ASP A 179 25.37 52.97 32.90
N GLN A 180 25.56 52.68 34.19
CA GLN A 180 25.50 51.32 34.75
C GLN A 180 24.15 50.67 34.46
N ALA A 181 23.05 51.34 34.83
CA ALA A 181 21.70 50.83 34.61
C ALA A 181 21.44 50.59 33.11
N ASN A 182 21.87 51.50 32.24
CA ASN A 182 21.72 51.38 30.79
C ASN A 182 22.57 50.23 30.20
N ALA A 183 23.79 50.01 30.69
CA ALA A 183 24.62 48.89 30.29
C ALA A 183 23.97 47.55 30.69
N PHE A 184 23.55 47.44 31.95
CA PHE A 184 22.86 46.26 32.46
C PHE A 184 21.56 45.98 31.68
N ASN A 185 20.69 46.99 31.52
CA ASN A 185 19.41 46.84 30.83
C ASN A 185 19.59 46.39 29.37
N ARG A 186 20.55 46.96 28.63
CA ARG A 186 20.83 46.53 27.25
C ARG A 186 21.27 45.07 27.18
N LEU A 187 22.17 44.65 28.08
CA LEU A 187 22.62 43.26 28.14
C LEU A 187 21.48 42.32 28.55
N ALA A 188 20.69 42.69 29.55
CA ALA A 188 19.56 41.90 30.04
C ALA A 188 18.46 41.76 28.97
N THR A 189 18.08 42.84 28.27
CA THR A 189 17.13 42.78 27.16
C THR A 189 17.64 41.88 26.02
N THR A 190 18.92 41.99 25.68
CA THR A 190 19.53 41.18 24.62
C THR A 190 19.61 39.70 25.00
N ALA A 191 20.00 39.40 26.24
CA ALA A 191 19.97 38.05 26.78
C ALA A 191 18.54 37.47 26.78
N GLY A 192 17.54 38.26 27.16
CA GLY A 192 16.12 37.89 27.11
C GLY A 192 15.63 37.58 25.69
N MET A 193 16.09 38.31 24.67
CA MET A 193 15.81 38.00 23.27
C MET A 193 16.37 36.63 22.88
N GLY A 194 17.60 36.30 23.30
CA GLY A 194 18.19 34.98 23.10
C GLY A 194 17.44 33.86 23.83
N GLN A 195 16.98 34.11 25.06
CA GLN A 195 16.13 33.18 25.79
C GLN A 195 14.81 32.91 25.04
N SER A 196 14.15 33.95 24.52
CA SER A 196 12.94 33.82 23.71
C SER A 196 13.20 33.03 22.42
N ALA A 197 14.30 33.32 21.73
CA ALA A 197 14.76 32.57 20.56
C ALA A 197 14.96 31.07 20.87
N ALA A 198 15.60 30.76 22.00
CA ALA A 198 15.83 29.38 22.45
C ALA A 198 14.52 28.66 22.79
N ASN A 199 13.59 29.33 23.46
CA ASN A 199 12.27 28.77 23.75
C ASN A 199 11.48 28.47 22.46
N ASN A 200 11.49 29.38 21.50
CA ASN A 200 10.86 29.17 20.20
C ASN A 200 11.51 27.99 19.45
N MET A 201 12.84 27.90 19.45
CA MET A 201 13.57 26.78 18.85
C MET A 201 13.19 25.45 19.49
N SER A 202 13.14 25.41 20.81
CA SER A 202 12.74 24.23 21.58
C SER A 202 11.34 23.77 21.19
N ASN A 203 10.36 24.69 21.16
CA ASN A 203 8.99 24.38 20.74
C ASN A 203 8.91 23.84 19.30
N MET A 204 9.63 24.44 18.35
CA MET A 204 9.67 23.94 16.97
C MET A 204 10.28 22.53 16.90
N THR A 205 11.34 22.28 17.68
CA THR A 205 12.01 20.98 17.74
C THR A 205 11.08 19.91 18.31
N TYR A 206 10.36 20.20 19.41
CA TYR A 206 9.38 19.27 19.97
C TYR A 206 8.25 18.95 19.01
N ASN A 207 7.69 19.95 18.32
CA ASN A 207 6.64 19.74 17.32
C ASN A 207 7.15 18.90 16.14
N ASN A 208 8.37 19.16 15.68
CA ASN A 208 9.00 18.40 14.61
C ASN A 208 9.21 16.94 15.00
N ALA A 209 9.79 16.70 16.18
CA ALA A 209 10.01 15.35 16.71
C ALA A 209 8.68 14.58 16.87
N SER A 210 7.63 15.24 17.35
CA SER A 210 6.28 14.67 17.44
C SER A 210 5.74 14.27 16.07
N ASN A 211 5.88 15.14 15.06
CA ASN A 211 5.45 14.83 13.69
C ASN A 211 6.23 13.65 13.09
N VAL A 212 7.55 13.60 13.29
CA VAL A 212 8.38 12.47 12.83
C VAL A 212 7.96 11.16 13.53
N ALA A 213 7.70 11.18 14.84
CA ALA A 213 7.25 10.01 15.58
C ALA A 213 5.86 9.52 15.12
N ASN A 214 4.93 10.46 14.85
CA ASN A 214 3.62 10.15 14.29
C ASN A 214 3.72 9.53 12.90
N ASN A 215 4.58 10.07 12.05
CA ASN A 215 4.90 9.51 10.74
C ASN A 215 5.42 8.08 10.86
N GLN A 216 6.34 7.82 11.78
CA GLN A 216 6.94 6.49 11.96
C GLN A 216 5.94 5.45 12.51
N THR A 217 5.04 5.89 13.40
CA THR A 217 3.94 5.04 13.88
C THR A 217 2.96 4.73 12.76
N SER A 218 2.62 5.73 11.94
CA SER A 218 1.70 5.58 10.80
C SER A 218 2.28 4.63 9.75
N LEU A 219 3.56 4.77 9.43
CA LEU A 219 4.27 3.86 8.53
C LEU A 219 4.24 2.42 9.07
N SER A 220 4.52 2.22 10.36
CA SER A 220 4.47 0.88 10.98
C SER A 220 3.08 0.26 10.88
N GLN A 221 2.02 1.06 11.09
CA GLN A 221 0.64 0.61 10.93
C GLN A 221 0.32 0.25 9.47
N LEU A 222 0.82 1.01 8.49
CA LEU A 222 0.55 0.76 7.07
C LEU A 222 1.29 -0.48 6.56
N ILE A 223 2.56 -0.66 6.92
CA ILE A 223 3.34 -1.86 6.59
C ILE A 223 2.69 -3.10 7.22
N SER A 224 2.23 -2.97 8.48
CA SER A 224 1.53 -4.06 9.18
C SER A 224 0.17 -4.39 8.55
N GLN A 225 -0.51 -3.41 7.95
CA GLN A 225 -1.81 -3.60 7.29
C GLN A 225 -1.71 -4.19 5.87
N GLY A 226 -0.52 -4.25 5.26
CA GLY A 226 -0.28 -4.96 4.00
C GLY A 226 -1.16 -4.51 2.83
N LEU A 227 -0.94 -3.29 2.33
CA LEU A 227 -1.75 -2.71 1.24
C LEU A 227 -1.44 -3.40 -0.12
N LEU A 228 -2.39 -4.16 -0.66
CA LEU A 228 -2.14 -5.05 -1.83
C LEU A 228 -3.17 -4.93 -2.98
N GLY A 229 -3.99 -3.88 -3.01
CA GLY A 229 -5.17 -3.82 -3.91
C GLY A 229 -4.90 -4.15 -5.39
N SER A 230 -3.83 -3.59 -5.98
CA SER A 230 -3.48 -3.83 -7.39
C SER A 230 -2.82 -5.19 -7.62
N ALA A 231 -1.92 -5.61 -6.72
CA ALA A 231 -1.26 -6.92 -6.79
C ALA A 231 -2.29 -8.06 -6.67
N GLN A 232 -3.28 -7.90 -5.79
CA GLN A 232 -4.40 -8.83 -5.63
C GLN A 232 -5.25 -8.93 -6.89
N ALA A 233 -5.59 -7.80 -7.52
CA ALA A 233 -6.33 -7.80 -8.78
C ALA A 233 -5.57 -8.55 -9.90
N ASN A 234 -4.26 -8.30 -10.03
CA ASN A 234 -3.42 -8.96 -11.03
C ASN A 234 -3.30 -10.48 -10.77
N ALA A 235 -3.04 -10.88 -9.51
CA ALA A 235 -2.98 -12.29 -9.14
C ALA A 235 -4.32 -13.00 -9.40
N SER A 236 -5.44 -12.33 -9.10
CA SER A 236 -6.79 -12.87 -9.34
C SER A 236 -7.09 -13.00 -10.84
N GLY A 237 -6.63 -12.05 -11.67
CA GLY A 237 -6.73 -12.13 -13.12
C GLY A 237 -5.95 -13.30 -13.72
N VAL A 238 -4.72 -13.55 -13.24
CA VAL A 238 -3.91 -14.69 -13.65
C VAL A 238 -4.62 -16.01 -13.33
N LEU A 239 -5.12 -16.16 -12.09
CA LEU A 239 -5.88 -17.34 -11.68
C LEU A 239 -7.14 -17.55 -12.52
N GLY A 240 -7.95 -16.49 -12.69
CA GLY A 240 -9.18 -16.58 -13.49
C GLY A 240 -8.93 -16.95 -14.95
N SER A 241 -7.85 -16.43 -15.55
CA SER A 241 -7.48 -16.79 -16.93
C SER A 241 -7.03 -18.25 -17.06
N ALA A 242 -6.32 -18.76 -16.03
CA ALA A 242 -5.86 -20.14 -15.99
C ALA A 242 -7.02 -21.12 -15.80
N ASP A 243 -7.99 -20.79 -14.95
CA ASP A 243 -9.21 -21.59 -14.78
C ASP A 243 -10.04 -21.63 -16.06
N ALA A 244 -10.17 -20.51 -16.79
CA ALA A 244 -10.84 -20.50 -18.09
C ALA A 244 -10.15 -21.41 -19.10
N LEU A 245 -8.81 -21.36 -19.17
CA LEU A 245 -8.01 -22.21 -20.06
C LEU A 245 -8.09 -23.69 -19.69
N ALA A 246 -7.97 -24.01 -18.39
CA ALA A 246 -8.09 -25.37 -17.86
C ALA A 246 -9.45 -25.99 -18.20
N ASN A 247 -10.54 -25.25 -17.96
CA ASN A 247 -11.90 -25.68 -18.29
C ASN A 247 -12.10 -25.85 -19.80
N ALA A 248 -11.60 -24.93 -20.63
CA ALA A 248 -11.67 -25.06 -22.08
C ALA A 248 -10.93 -26.33 -22.58
N GLY A 249 -9.75 -26.62 -22.00
CA GLY A 249 -9.00 -27.84 -22.28
C GLY A 249 -9.78 -29.11 -21.95
N VAL A 250 -10.34 -29.20 -20.74
CA VAL A 250 -11.14 -30.34 -20.31
C VAL A 250 -12.41 -30.51 -21.15
N ASN A 251 -13.11 -29.42 -21.45
CA ASN A 251 -14.31 -29.46 -22.29
C ASN A 251 -14.00 -29.94 -23.71
N SER A 252 -12.89 -29.50 -24.29
CA SER A 252 -12.45 -29.94 -25.61
C SER A 252 -12.12 -31.44 -25.64
N ALA A 253 -11.41 -31.93 -24.62
CA ALA A 253 -11.10 -33.36 -24.48
C ALA A 253 -12.36 -34.19 -24.22
N THR A 254 -13.32 -33.67 -23.46
CA THR A 254 -14.62 -34.31 -23.22
C THR A 254 -15.42 -34.44 -24.52
N ALA A 255 -15.45 -33.39 -25.34
CA ALA A 255 -16.10 -33.45 -26.65
C ALA A 255 -15.43 -34.49 -27.58
N GLN A 256 -14.10 -34.54 -27.59
CA GLN A 256 -13.35 -35.53 -28.38
C GLN A 256 -13.58 -36.96 -27.88
N ALA A 257 -13.56 -37.17 -26.57
CA ALA A 257 -13.85 -38.46 -25.93
C ALA A 257 -15.26 -38.96 -26.27
N ASN A 258 -16.27 -38.07 -26.19
CA ASN A 258 -17.65 -38.39 -26.55
C ASN A 258 -17.79 -38.72 -28.05
N GLY A 259 -17.09 -38.00 -28.93
CA GLY A 259 -17.05 -38.30 -30.36
C GLY A 259 -16.46 -39.68 -30.65
N LEU A 260 -15.36 -40.03 -29.97
CA LEU A 260 -14.71 -41.33 -30.11
C LEU A 260 -15.62 -42.47 -29.65
N LEU A 261 -16.27 -42.31 -28.48
CA LEU A 261 -17.23 -43.28 -27.94
C LEU A 261 -18.46 -43.41 -28.84
N GLY A 262 -18.98 -42.30 -29.36
CA GLY A 262 -20.10 -42.29 -30.30
C GLY A 262 -19.78 -43.02 -31.61
N ALA A 263 -18.62 -42.74 -32.20
CA ALA A 263 -18.15 -43.42 -33.40
C ALA A 263 -17.93 -44.93 -33.15
N ALA A 264 -17.36 -45.31 -32.01
CA ALA A 264 -17.17 -46.71 -31.66
C ALA A 264 -18.50 -47.44 -31.46
N ASN A 265 -19.49 -46.80 -30.84
CA ASN A 265 -20.84 -47.34 -30.67
C ASN A 265 -21.57 -47.50 -32.02
N ALA A 266 -21.45 -46.53 -32.93
CA ALA A 266 -22.03 -46.62 -34.26
C ALA A 266 -21.42 -47.78 -35.07
N ASN A 267 -20.09 -47.90 -35.06
CA ASN A 267 -19.38 -48.99 -35.73
C ASN A 267 -19.70 -50.36 -35.11
N ALA A 268 -19.73 -50.45 -33.78
CA ALA A 268 -20.13 -51.66 -33.05
C ALA A 268 -21.56 -52.09 -33.42
N SER A 269 -22.50 -51.15 -33.46
CA SER A 269 -23.89 -51.39 -33.89
C SER A 269 -23.96 -51.84 -35.35
N GLY A 270 -23.14 -51.28 -36.24
CA GLY A 270 -23.04 -51.71 -37.63
C GLY A 270 -22.52 -53.14 -37.79
N ILE A 271 -21.48 -53.51 -37.03
CA ILE A 271 -20.91 -54.88 -37.03
C ILE A 271 -21.95 -55.90 -36.56
N VAL A 272 -22.63 -55.61 -35.45
CA VAL A 272 -23.67 -56.49 -34.90
C VAL A 272 -24.90 -56.54 -35.81
N GLY A 273 -25.32 -55.39 -36.34
CA GLY A 273 -26.44 -55.29 -37.29
C GLY A 273 -26.20 -56.08 -38.57
N ALA A 274 -25.01 -55.97 -39.16
CA ALA A 274 -24.62 -56.74 -40.34
C ALA A 274 -24.56 -58.25 -40.05
N ALA A 275 -24.07 -58.65 -38.88
CA ALA A 275 -24.06 -60.06 -38.47
C ALA A 275 -25.48 -60.61 -38.26
N ASN A 276 -26.36 -59.82 -37.65
CA ASN A 276 -27.77 -60.18 -37.46
C ASN A 276 -28.50 -60.29 -38.80
N ALA A 277 -28.30 -59.35 -39.72
CA ALA A 277 -28.88 -59.38 -41.06
C ALA A 277 -28.39 -60.62 -41.86
N ARG A 278 -27.11 -60.97 -41.76
CA ARG A 278 -26.57 -62.20 -42.36
C ARG A 278 -27.18 -63.45 -41.74
N SER A 279 -27.34 -63.49 -40.41
CA SER A 279 -27.97 -64.61 -39.72
C SER A 279 -29.45 -64.77 -40.09
N GLN A 280 -30.19 -63.67 -40.20
CA GLN A 280 -31.61 -63.67 -40.60
C GLN A 280 -31.78 -64.02 -42.09
N GLY A 281 -30.95 -63.46 -42.97
CA GLY A 281 -30.96 -63.78 -44.40
C GLY A 281 -30.63 -65.24 -44.67
N LEU A 282 -29.66 -65.80 -43.95
CA LEU A 282 -29.38 -67.23 -43.99
C LEU A 282 -30.53 -68.06 -43.42
N GLY A 283 -31.16 -67.61 -42.32
CA GLY A 283 -32.36 -68.24 -41.78
C GLY A 283 -33.55 -68.25 -42.75
N ASN A 284 -33.79 -67.15 -43.46
CA ASN A 284 -34.83 -67.03 -44.48
C ASN A 284 -34.52 -67.92 -45.70
N LEU A 285 -33.27 -67.96 -46.14
CA LEU A 285 -32.84 -68.86 -47.22
C LEU A 285 -32.99 -70.33 -46.83
N LEU A 286 -32.67 -70.68 -45.58
CA LEU A 286 -32.85 -72.03 -45.06
C LEU A 286 -34.32 -72.40 -44.89
N ASN A 287 -35.19 -71.47 -44.46
CA ASN A 287 -36.63 -71.67 -44.43
C ASN A 287 -37.22 -71.81 -45.84
N LEU A 288 -36.73 -71.05 -46.82
CA LEU A 288 -37.13 -71.19 -48.22
C LEU A 288 -36.68 -72.54 -48.79
N ALA A 289 -35.45 -72.97 -48.51
CA ALA A 289 -34.94 -74.28 -48.91
C ALA A 289 -35.70 -75.43 -48.22
N GLY A 290 -36.07 -75.28 -46.95
CA GLY A 290 -36.90 -76.24 -46.21
C GLY A 290 -38.35 -76.28 -46.68
N GLY A 291 -38.93 -75.13 -47.04
CA GLY A 291 -40.27 -75.01 -47.62
C GLY A 291 -40.35 -75.54 -49.06
N ALA A 292 -39.30 -75.34 -49.86
CA ALA A 292 -39.18 -75.94 -51.19
C ALA A 292 -39.00 -77.47 -51.11
N ALA A 293 -38.26 -77.97 -50.11
CA ALA A 293 -38.20 -79.42 -49.84
C ALA A 293 -39.56 -79.98 -49.36
N GLY A 294 -40.36 -79.20 -48.63
CA GLY A 294 -41.72 -79.57 -48.22
C GLY A 294 -42.75 -79.54 -49.36
N ALA A 295 -42.62 -78.63 -50.32
CA ALA A 295 -43.54 -78.51 -51.47
C ALA A 295 -43.37 -79.63 -52.52
N PHE A 296 -42.23 -80.33 -52.53
CA PHE A 296 -42.01 -81.52 -53.37
C PHE A 296 -42.48 -82.83 -52.72
N MET A 297 -42.93 -82.80 -51.46
CA MET A 297 -43.45 -83.96 -50.74
C MET A 297 -44.88 -83.71 -50.23
N GLY A 298 -45.85 -83.70 -51.15
CA GLY A 298 -47.24 -84.02 -50.82
C GLY A 298 -48.21 -82.85 -50.60
N SER A 299 -49.10 -82.65 -51.56
CA SER A 299 -50.48 -82.15 -51.39
C SER A 299 -51.42 -83.28 -51.87
N PRO A 300 -52.75 -83.34 -51.58
CA PRO A 300 -53.65 -82.18 -51.42
C PRO A 300 -54.94 -82.35 -50.54
N MET A 301 -55.76 -81.27 -50.53
CA MET A 301 -57.22 -81.16 -50.33
C MET A 301 -57.86 -81.10 -48.92
N GLY A 302 -58.53 -79.98 -48.64
CA GLY A 302 -59.57 -79.85 -47.59
C GLY A 302 -59.99 -78.40 -47.32
N ALA A 303 -61.09 -77.96 -47.93
CA ALA A 303 -61.60 -76.59 -48.00
C ALA A 303 -62.58 -76.18 -46.86
N GLY A 304 -62.81 -74.86 -46.71
CA GLY A 304 -63.98 -74.25 -46.04
C GLY A 304 -63.63 -73.22 -44.95
N ILE A 305 -63.35 -71.96 -45.25
CA ILE A 305 -64.28 -70.81 -45.41
C ILE A 305 -65.23 -70.59 -44.21
N LEU A 306 -64.97 -69.58 -43.36
CA LEU A 306 -65.82 -68.37 -43.27
C LEU A 306 -65.18 -67.26 -42.42
N SER A 307 -65.34 -66.05 -42.95
CA SER A 307 -64.79 -64.76 -42.54
C SER A 307 -65.59 -64.03 -41.45
N LYS A 308 -64.94 -63.05 -40.79
CA LYS A 308 -65.22 -61.58 -40.81
C LYS A 308 -65.29 -60.88 -39.43
N PHE A 309 -64.45 -59.85 -39.33
CA PHE A 309 -64.72 -58.47 -38.85
C PHE A 309 -64.92 -58.22 -37.34
N LEU A 310 -63.99 -57.48 -36.70
CA LEU A 310 -64.18 -56.06 -36.31
C LEU A 310 -62.92 -55.41 -35.68
N GLY A 311 -62.49 -54.27 -36.27
CA GLY A 311 -61.85 -53.07 -35.66
C GLY A 311 -60.47 -53.19 -34.98
N GLY A 312 -59.46 -52.36 -35.21
CA GLY A 312 -59.35 -51.07 -35.92
C GLY A 312 -58.67 -50.00 -35.04
N GLY A 313 -57.54 -49.44 -35.51
CA GLY A 313 -56.92 -48.15 -35.09
C GLY A 313 -56.28 -48.12 -33.69
N GLY A 314 -55.03 -47.70 -33.46
CA GLY A 314 -54.23 -46.69 -34.14
C GLY A 314 -54.28 -45.38 -33.35
N SER A 315 -53.24 -45.07 -32.55
CA SER A 315 -52.58 -43.75 -32.47
C SER A 315 -51.59 -43.69 -31.31
N ASN A 316 -50.37 -43.31 -31.67
CA ASN A 316 -49.24 -42.98 -30.83
C ASN A 316 -48.97 -41.49 -31.08
N SER A 317 -49.01 -40.64 -30.05
CA SER A 317 -48.50 -39.27 -30.14
C SER A 317 -48.25 -38.71 -28.74
N ASN A 318 -46.97 -38.62 -28.37
CA ASN A 318 -46.46 -37.54 -27.52
C ASN A 318 -44.98 -37.30 -27.85
N LEU A 319 -44.79 -36.55 -28.93
CA LEU A 319 -43.67 -35.63 -29.12
C LEU A 319 -44.19 -34.26 -28.70
N MET A 320 -43.60 -33.64 -27.68
CA MET A 320 -43.32 -32.19 -27.68
C MET A 320 -42.11 -31.92 -26.79
N ALA A 321 -41.21 -31.13 -27.36
CA ALA A 321 -39.89 -30.79 -26.90
C ALA A 321 -39.89 -29.42 -26.19
N GLN A 322 -38.84 -29.19 -25.39
CA GLN A 322 -38.24 -27.89 -25.01
C GLN A 322 -39.14 -26.99 -24.13
N ASP A 323 -38.66 -26.22 -23.15
CA ASP A 323 -37.45 -25.39 -23.11
C ASP A 323 -37.14 -24.96 -21.65
N PHE A 324 -35.96 -24.39 -21.48
CA PHE A 324 -35.22 -23.98 -20.28
C PHE A 324 -35.95 -23.04 -19.31
N SER A 325 -35.61 -23.11 -18.01
CA SER A 325 -35.12 -21.97 -17.20
C SER A 325 -35.15 -22.28 -15.69
N SER A 326 -34.01 -22.12 -15.03
CA SER A 326 -33.90 -22.06 -13.56
C SER A 326 -34.12 -20.61 -13.10
N PRO A 327 -34.55 -20.38 -11.83
CA PRO A 327 -33.54 -19.85 -10.92
C PRO A 327 -33.62 -20.38 -9.48
N VAL A 328 -32.41 -20.64 -8.95
CA VAL A 328 -32.08 -20.84 -7.54
C VAL A 328 -32.40 -19.56 -6.75
N ARG A 329 -33.29 -19.63 -5.76
CA ARG A 329 -33.43 -18.57 -4.75
C ARG A 329 -32.51 -18.85 -3.56
N ARG A 330 -31.62 -17.88 -3.32
CA ARG A 330 -30.75 -17.75 -2.15
C ARG A 330 -31.58 -17.65 -0.86
N THR A 331 -31.22 -18.45 0.13
CA THR A 331 -31.54 -18.22 1.55
C THR A 331 -30.62 -17.13 2.09
N ASN A 332 -31.18 -16.07 2.66
CA ASN A 332 -30.47 -15.11 3.50
C ASN A 332 -31.22 -15.03 4.83
N THR A 333 -30.74 -15.74 5.84
CA THR A 333 -31.21 -15.62 7.22
C THR A 333 -30.21 -14.75 7.95
N TYR A 334 -30.62 -13.50 8.22
CA TYR A 334 -29.98 -12.63 9.21
C TYR A 334 -30.52 -13.02 10.59
N ALA A 335 -29.63 -13.30 11.54
CA ALA A 335 -29.94 -13.35 12.96
C ALA A 335 -28.69 -13.00 13.78
N GLY A 336 -28.85 -12.05 14.71
CA GLY A 336 -28.01 -11.88 15.90
C GLY A 336 -26.82 -10.96 15.76
#